data_AF-A0A1H0FDG5-F1
#
_entry.id   AF-A0A1H0FDG5-F1
#
_cell.length_a   1.000
_cell.length_b   1.000
_cell.length_c   1.000
_cell.angle_alpha   90.00
_cell.angle_beta   90.00
_cell.angle_gamma   90.00
#
_symmetry.space_group_name_H-M   'P 1'
#
loop_
_entity.id
_entity.type
_entity.pdbx_description
1 polymer ?
#
loop_
_entity_poly.entity_id
_entity_poly.type
_entity_poly.pdbx_seq_one_letter_code
_entity_poly.pdbx_strand_id
1 'polypeptide(L)'
;VRVGANGTVNLASITFLASKAHAGSQAIIDWNPDTIIITTTDGEVLAQYPWPAPGTRYVSTHTHPTPPTSTNHHHTPQDPELSPMS
;
A
#
# COMPACT_ATOMS: atom_id res chain seq x y z
N VAL A 1 -2.84 16.23 -4.07
CA VAL A 1 -3.11 14.93 -4.73
C VAL A 1 -4.60 14.59 -4.64
N ARG A 2 -5.11 13.63 -5.42
CA ARG A 2 -6.49 13.12 -5.26
C ARG A 2 -6.46 11.74 -4.62
N VAL A 3 -7.34 11.51 -3.66
CA VAL A 3 -7.49 10.21 -2.99
C VAL A 3 -8.17 9.23 -3.96
N GLY A 4 -7.57 8.06 -4.16
CA GLY A 4 -8.11 7.00 -5.00
C GLY A 4 -9.39 6.39 -4.43
N ALA A 5 -10.11 5.61 -5.25
CA ALA A 5 -11.36 4.95 -4.84
C ALA A 5 -11.19 3.97 -3.65
N ASN A 6 -9.98 3.42 -3.48
CA ASN A 6 -9.58 2.56 -2.36
C ASN A 6 -9.03 3.35 -1.16
N GLY A 7 -9.05 4.68 -1.20
CA GLY A 7 -8.57 5.53 -0.12
C GLY A 7 -7.07 5.77 -0.11
N THR A 8 -6.34 5.47 -1.20
CA THR A 8 -4.88 5.61 -1.22
C THR A 8 -4.41 6.85 -1.99
N VAL A 9 -3.17 7.26 -1.72
CA VAL A 9 -2.42 8.28 -2.47
C VAL A 9 -1.02 7.74 -2.79
N ASN A 10 -0.35 8.33 -3.79
CA ASN A 10 1.00 7.93 -4.18
C ASN A 10 1.99 9.08 -3.96
N LEU A 11 3.15 8.76 -3.38
CA LEU A 11 4.31 9.65 -3.23
C LEU A 11 5.58 8.82 -3.44
N ALA A 12 6.53 9.31 -4.24
CA ALA A 12 7.83 8.67 -4.46
C ALA A 12 7.77 7.16 -4.85
N SER A 13 6.78 6.77 -5.66
CA SER A 13 6.53 5.35 -6.04
C SER A 13 6.19 4.43 -4.86
N ILE A 14 5.64 5.01 -3.80
CA ILE A 14 5.08 4.34 -2.62
C ILE A 14 3.60 4.71 -2.51
N THR A 15 2.76 3.72 -2.28
CA THR A 15 1.32 3.91 -2.07
C THR A 15 1.01 3.97 -0.58
N PHE A 16 0.32 5.01 -0.15
CA PHE A 16 -0.08 5.22 1.24
C PHE A 16 -1.59 5.11 1.36
N LEU A 17 -2.08 4.36 2.35
CA LEU A 17 -3.47 4.42 2.75
C LEU A 17 -3.73 5.74 3.47
N ALA A 18 -4.58 6.59 2.91
CA ALA A 18 -5.01 7.84 3.53
C ALA A 18 -6.35 7.64 4.25
N SER A 19 -7.44 7.54 3.48
CA SER A 19 -8.79 7.31 4.01
C SER A 19 -9.74 6.91 2.89
N LYS A 20 -10.44 5.79 3.04
CA LYS A 20 -11.47 5.36 2.08
C LYS A 20 -12.69 6.31 2.09
N ALA A 21 -13.02 6.89 3.24
CA ALA A 21 -14.14 7.83 3.37
C ALA A 21 -13.93 9.10 2.53
N HIS A 22 -12.67 9.45 2.25
CA HIS A 22 -12.29 10.62 1.48
C HIS A 22 -11.99 10.30 0.01
N ALA A 23 -12.39 9.13 -0.48
CA ALA A 23 -12.22 8.75 -1.88
C ALA A 23 -12.76 9.83 -2.83
N GLY A 24 -11.96 10.17 -3.84
CA GLY A 24 -12.27 11.23 -4.79
C GLY A 24 -12.01 12.65 -4.26
N SER A 25 -11.75 12.86 -2.98
CA SER A 25 -11.43 14.20 -2.44
C SER A 25 -9.99 14.62 -2.72
N GLN A 26 -9.72 15.92 -2.64
CA GLN A 26 -8.35 16.43 -2.65
C GLN A 26 -7.70 16.22 -1.28
N ALA A 27 -6.41 15.89 -1.30
CA ALA A 27 -5.57 15.80 -0.12
C ALA A 27 -4.23 16.51 -0.36
N ILE A 28 -3.64 17.01 0.72
CA ILE A 28 -2.29 17.56 0.77
C ILE A 28 -1.40 16.49 1.38
N ILE A 29 -0.21 16.30 0.82
CA ILE A 29 0.82 15.46 1.42
C ILE A 29 1.94 16.39 1.83
N ASP A 30 2.17 16.49 3.14
CA ASP A 30 3.34 17.13 3.73
C ASP A 30 4.31 16.04 4.18
N TRP A 31 5.60 16.22 3.93
CA TRP A 31 6.59 15.20 4.25
C TRP A 31 7.97 15.81 4.51
N ASN A 32 8.71 15.10 5.36
CA ASN A 32 10.12 15.34 5.62
C ASN A 32 10.84 13.96 5.75
N PRO A 33 12.15 13.92 6.03
CA PRO A 33 12.87 12.65 6.14
C PRO A 33 12.38 11.70 7.25
N ASP A 34 11.59 12.19 8.20
CA ASP A 34 11.13 11.42 9.37
C ASP A 34 9.65 11.05 9.29
N THR A 35 8.81 11.88 8.66
CA THR A 35 7.36 11.70 8.66
C THR A 35 6.69 12.12 7.36
N ILE A 36 5.54 11.50 7.12
CA ILE A 36 4.59 11.83 6.07
C ILE A 36 3.24 12.08 6.74
N ILE A 37 2.62 13.20 6.43
CA ILE A 37 1.31 13.61 6.93
C ILE A 37 0.40 13.85 5.71
N ILE A 38 -0.78 13.26 5.73
CA ILE A 38 -1.78 13.40 4.68
C ILE A 38 -2.99 14.11 5.29
N THR A 39 -3.35 15.27 4.74
CA THR A 39 -4.45 16.11 5.23
C THR A 39 -5.47 16.42 4.14
N THR A 40 -6.69 16.78 4.55
CA THR A 40 -7.64 17.46 3.67
C THR A 40 -7.19 18.90 3.39
N THR A 41 -7.80 19.56 2.42
CA THR A 41 -7.53 20.99 2.14
C THR A 41 -7.94 21.92 3.27
N ASP A 42 -8.80 21.46 4.18
CA ASP A 42 -9.28 22.21 5.34
C ASP A 42 -8.45 21.94 6.61
N GLY A 43 -7.42 21.07 6.51
CA GLY A 43 -6.47 20.79 7.58
C GLY A 43 -6.78 19.57 8.46
N GLU A 44 -7.82 18.79 8.15
CA GLU A 44 -8.08 17.52 8.85
C GLU A 44 -7.00 16.50 8.51
N VAL A 45 -6.40 15.85 9.51
CA VAL A 45 -5.39 14.80 9.30
C VAL A 45 -6.08 13.48 8.98
N LEU A 46 -5.84 12.97 7.77
CA LEU A 46 -6.35 11.68 7.31
C LEU A 46 -5.46 10.52 7.76
N ALA A 47 -4.14 10.71 7.69
CA ALA A 47 -3.16 9.72 8.10
C ALA A 47 -1.80 10.36 8.39
N GLN A 48 -1.02 9.71 9.26
CA GLN A 48 0.37 10.05 9.53
C GLN A 48 1.20 8.77 9.61
N TYR A 49 2.38 8.80 9.01
CA TYR A 49 3.33 7.69 9.00
C TYR A 49 4.75 8.18 9.29
N PRO A 50 5.63 7.34 9.88
CA PRO A 50 7.06 7.55 9.74
C PRO A 50 7.48 7.39 8.28
N TRP A 51 8.61 7.98 7.90
CA TRP A 51 9.17 7.73 6.58
C TRP A 51 9.45 6.22 6.41
N PRO A 52 8.99 5.59 5.32
CA PRO A 52 9.09 4.15 5.16
C PRO A 52 10.53 3.69 4.92
N ALA A 53 10.81 2.44 5.30
CA ALA A 53 12.09 1.82 5.03
C ALA A 53 12.38 1.75 3.51
N PRO A 54 13.65 1.76 3.09
CA PRO A 54 14.01 1.58 1.69
C PRO A 54 13.39 0.30 1.11
N GLY A 55 12.79 0.40 -0.08
CA GLY A 55 12.14 -0.73 -0.76
C GLY A 55 10.65 -0.92 -0.43
N THR A 56 10.11 -0.22 0.57
CA THR A 56 8.67 -0.23 0.84
C THR A 56 7.88 0.32 -0.35
N ARG A 57 6.85 -0.43 -0.78
CA ARG A 57 5.93 -0.02 -1.86
C ARG A 57 4.54 0.37 -1.38
N TYR A 58 4.16 -0.09 -0.20
CA TYR A 58 2.83 0.13 0.35
C TYR A 58 2.90 0.38 1.86
N VAL A 59 2.20 1.39 2.34
CA VAL A 59 2.14 1.78 3.75
C VAL A 59 0.67 1.89 4.18
N SER A 60 0.31 1.18 5.23
CA SER A 60 -1.03 1.25 5.83
C SER A 60 -0.98 0.97 7.33
N THR A 61 -1.98 1.50 8.05
CA THR A 61 -2.22 1.19 9.46
C THR A 61 -2.79 -0.21 9.70
N HIS A 62 -3.32 -0.87 8.67
CA HIS A 62 -3.74 -2.26 8.78
C HIS A 62 -2.51 -3.15 8.90
N THR A 63 -2.38 -3.85 10.03
CA THR A 63 -1.43 -4.96 10.16
C THR A 63 -1.87 -6.09 9.22
N HIS A 64 -1.31 -6.12 8.01
CA HIS A 64 -1.30 -7.35 7.24
C HIS A 64 -0.25 -8.29 7.84
N PRO A 65 -0.58 -9.54 8.17
CA PRO A 65 0.45 -10.55 8.37
C PRO A 65 1.25 -10.63 7.07
N THR A 66 2.56 -10.44 7.17
CA THR A 66 3.50 -10.57 6.05
C THR A 66 3.25 -11.87 5.29
N PRO A 67 2.95 -11.85 3.98
CA PRO A 67 3.11 -13.04 3.15
C PRO A 67 4.61 -13.37 3.10
N PRO A 68 5.01 -14.66 3.16
CA PRO A 68 6.40 -15.04 3.00
C PRO A 68 6.91 -14.56 1.64
N THR A 69 8.14 -14.04 1.64
CA THR A 69 8.93 -13.67 0.46
C THR A 69 8.73 -14.68 -0.68
N SER A 70 8.16 -14.23 -1.81
CA SER A 70 8.13 -15.04 -3.02
C SER A 70 9.54 -15.17 -3.57
N THR A 71 10.20 -16.27 -3.22
CA THR A 71 11.38 -16.74 -3.93
C THR A 71 10.90 -17.39 -5.23
N ASN A 72 11.26 -16.76 -6.35
CA ASN A 72 11.34 -17.28 -7.71
C ASN A 72 10.80 -18.69 -7.93
N HIS A 73 9.65 -18.82 -8.60
CA HIS A 73 9.33 -20.03 -9.34
C HIS A 73 9.00 -19.62 -10.78
N HIS A 74 10.04 -19.65 -11.62
CA HIS A 74 9.87 -20.10 -12.99
C HIS A 74 9.16 -21.46 -12.94
N HIS A 75 8.03 -21.59 -13.61
CA HIS A 75 7.63 -22.81 -14.32
C HIS A 75 6.44 -22.47 -15.22
N THR A 76 6.71 -22.45 -16.52
CA THR A 76 5.71 -22.57 -17.59
C THR A 76 5.11 -24.00 -17.60
N PRO A 77 4.04 -24.26 -18.36
CA PRO A 77 2.90 -25.06 -17.92
C PRO A 77 3.01 -26.54 -18.33
N GLN A 78 2.50 -27.46 -17.51
CA GLN A 78 2.06 -28.78 -17.97
C GLN A 78 1.21 -29.48 -16.90
N ASP A 79 -0.04 -29.75 -17.25
CA ASP A 79 -0.82 -30.86 -16.70
C ASP A 79 -0.18 -32.16 -17.24
N PRO A 80 0.16 -33.13 -16.37
CA PRO A 80 -0.58 -34.39 -16.43
C PRO A 80 -0.92 -34.95 -15.04
N GLU A 81 -2.23 -35.13 -14.82
CA GLU A 81 -2.90 -36.23 -14.13
C GLU A 81 -2.00 -37.40 -13.69
N LEU A 82 -1.91 -37.65 -12.37
CA LEU A 82 -1.78 -38.99 -11.77
C LEU A 82 -2.30 -38.95 -10.31
N SER A 83 -3.50 -39.51 -10.08
CA SER A 83 -3.85 -40.16 -8.79
C SER A 83 -2.99 -41.44 -8.64
N PRO A 84 -2.64 -42.01 -7.45
CA PRO A 84 -3.63 -42.47 -6.45
C PRO A 84 -3.18 -42.70 -4.97
N MET A 85 -4.14 -43.21 -4.18
CA MET A 85 -4.13 -44.09 -2.97
C MET A 85 -3.52 -43.64 -1.62
N SER A 86 -4.40 -43.46 -0.62
CA SER A 86 -4.82 -44.52 0.32
C SER A 86 -6.15 -44.19 0.97
#